data_AF-A0A3A8NMS1-F1
#
_entry.id   AF-A0A3A8NMS1-F1
#
_cell.length_a   1.000
_cell.length_b   1.000
_cell.length_c   1.000
_cell.angle_alpha   90.00
_cell.angle_beta   90.00
_cell.angle_gamma   90.00
#
_symmetry.space_group_name_H-M   'P 1'
#
loop_
_entity.id
_entity.type
_entity.pdbx_description
1 polymer ?
#
loop_
_entity_poly.entity_id
_entity_poly.type
_entity_poly.pdbx_seq_one_letter_code
_entity_poly.pdbx_strand_id
1 'polypeptide(L)' 'MTTADCPNLSAFVDGGLPPEDQDGFRAHLASCEVCWVRLHELLQVDVLGRMAFAEEAEVREAASAPWPQP' A
#
# COMPACT_ATOMS: atom_id res chain seq x y z
N MET A 1 27.78 -1.28 -6.54
CA MET A 1 26.39 -0.86 -6.78
C MET A 1 25.80 -0.50 -5.43
N THR A 2 25.75 0.79 -5.15
CA THR A 2 25.58 1.34 -3.81
C THR A 2 24.10 1.36 -3.45
N THR A 3 23.74 0.70 -2.37
CA THR A 3 22.41 0.62 -1.74
C THR A 3 21.86 1.96 -1.20
N ALA A 4 22.45 3.10 -1.61
CA ALA A 4 22.17 4.42 -1.05
C ALA A 4 21.05 5.20 -1.78
N ASP A 5 20.58 4.72 -2.95
CA ASP A 5 19.61 5.46 -3.79
C ASP A 5 18.13 5.03 -3.58
N CYS A 6 17.84 4.20 -2.59
CA CYS A 6 16.48 3.75 -2.29
C CYS A 6 15.80 4.39 -1.03
N PRO A 7 16.07 5.66 -0.62
CA PRO A 7 15.48 6.21 0.61
C PRO A 7 14.00 6.61 0.46
N ASN A 8 13.51 6.75 -0.78
CA ASN A 8 12.27 7.49 -1.06
C ASN A 8 11.06 6.61 -1.37
N LEU A 9 11.15 5.28 -1.20
CA LEU A 9 10.07 4.37 -1.56
C LEU A 9 8.79 4.60 -0.73
N SER A 10 8.91 4.70 0.59
CA SER A 10 7.76 4.95 1.46
C SER A 10 7.11 6.31 1.14
N ALA A 11 7.92 7.38 1.03
CA ALA A 11 7.42 8.70 0.64
C ALA A 11 6.72 8.70 -0.73
N PHE A 12 7.21 7.91 -1.69
CA PHE A 12 6.56 7.76 -2.99
C PHE A 12 5.21 7.04 -2.90
N VAL A 13 5.14 5.93 -2.15
CA VAL A 13 3.89 5.16 -1.95
C VAL A 13 2.85 5.97 -1.18
N ASP A 14 3.28 6.71 -0.17
CA ASP A 14 2.42 7.56 0.65
C ASP A 14 2.00 8.87 -0.06
N GLY A 15 2.55 9.15 -1.25
CA GLY A 15 2.30 10.37 -2.00
C GLY A 15 2.98 11.63 -1.41
N GLY A 16 3.91 11.45 -0.47
CA GLY A 16 4.69 12.51 0.17
C GLY A 16 5.91 12.98 -0.63
N LEU A 17 6.19 12.37 -1.79
CA LEU A 17 7.31 12.77 -2.65
C LEU A 17 6.94 14.03 -3.46
N PRO A 18 7.78 15.08 -3.46
CA PRO A 18 7.55 16.28 -4.26
C PRO A 18 7.39 15.94 -5.74
N PRO A 19 6.54 16.66 -6.50
CA PRO A 19 6.30 16.37 -7.91
C PRO A 19 7.59 16.40 -8.76
N GLU A 20 8.54 17.27 -8.42
CA GLU A 20 9.86 17.34 -9.05
C GLU A 20 10.69 16.05 -8.91
N ASP A 21 10.48 15.30 -7.83
CA ASP A 21 11.21 14.06 -7.53
C ASP A 21 10.46 12.80 -7.99
N GLN A 22 9.15 12.92 -8.29
CA GLN A 22 8.33 11.78 -8.70
C GLN A 22 8.75 11.17 -10.02
N ASP A 23 9.06 11.99 -11.03
CA ASP A 23 9.47 11.48 -12.34
C ASP A 23 10.83 10.76 -12.27
N GLY A 24 11.78 11.31 -11.51
CA GLY A 24 13.08 10.68 -11.28
C GLY A 24 12.93 9.34 -10.54
N PHE A 25 12.09 9.31 -9.50
CA PHE A 25 11.86 8.08 -8.75
C PHE A 25 11.09 7.01 -9.55
N ARG A 26 10.17 7.40 -10.43
CA ARG A 26 9.50 6.47 -11.36
C ARG A 26 10.50 5.80 -12.31
N ALA A 27 11.45 6.55 -12.86
CA ALA A 27 12.51 6.00 -13.70
C ALA A 27 13.43 5.03 -12.92
N HIS A 28 13.76 5.36 -11.67
CA HIS A 28 14.49 4.46 -10.78
C HIS A 28 13.71 3.17 -10.50
N LEU A 29 12.42 3.28 -10.15
CA LEU A 29 11.55 2.14 -9.84
C LEU A 29 11.44 1.17 -11.03
N ALA A 30 11.40 1.68 -12.26
CA ALA A 30 11.36 0.85 -13.46
C ALA A 30 12.63 0.03 -13.71
N SER A 31 13.77 0.42 -13.13
CA SER A 31 15.09 -0.18 -13.38
C SER A 31 15.73 -0.83 -12.14
N CYS A 32 15.16 -0.63 -10.95
CA CYS A 32 15.70 -1.13 -9.69
C CYS A 32 14.83 -2.26 -9.11
N GLU A 33 15.29 -3.50 -9.26
CA GLU A 33 14.60 -4.70 -8.76
C GLU A 33 14.34 -4.64 -7.24
N VAL A 34 15.27 -4.08 -6.46
CA VAL A 34 15.13 -3.93 -5.01
C VAL A 34 13.92 -3.06 -4.65
N CYS A 35 13.74 -1.95 -5.36
CA CYS A 35 12.57 -1.07 -5.17
C CYS A 35 11.29 -1.74 -5.64
N TRP A 36 11.34 -2.53 -6.71
CA TRP A 36 10.19 -3.30 -7.18
C TRP A 36 9.73 -4.33 -6.15
N VAL A 37 10.65 -5.16 -5.63
CA VAL A 37 10.31 -6.18 -4.63
C VAL A 37 9.68 -5.53 -3.39
N ARG A 38 10.31 -4.47 -2.87
CA ARG A 38 9.78 -3.74 -1.69
C ARG A 38 8.44 -3.08 -1.97
N LEU A 39 8.23 -2.50 -3.15
CA LEU A 39 6.93 -1.94 -3.54
C LEU A 39 5.84 -3.03 -3.52
N HIS A 40 6.15 -4.19 -4.08
CA HIS A 40 5.22 -5.31 -4.12
C HIS A 40 4.89 -5.85 -2.72
N GLU A 41 5.85 -5.89 -1.80
CA GLU A 41 5.62 -6.22 -0.39
C GLU A 41 4.67 -5.21 0.28
N LEU A 42 4.89 -3.91 0.09
CA LEU A 42 4.04 -2.86 0.66
C LEU A 42 2.59 -2.94 0.14
N LEU A 43 2.42 -3.17 -1.17
CA LEU A 43 1.08 -3.31 -1.77
C LEU A 43 0.34 -4.56 -1.27
N GLN A 44 1.03 -5.67 -1.07
CA GLN A 44 0.42 -6.87 -0.50
C GLN A 44 -0.10 -6.61 0.93
N VAL A 45 0.68 -5.90 1.75
CA VAL A 45 0.25 -5.54 3.11
C VAL A 45 -0.97 -4.60 3.08
N ASP A 46 -0.99 -3.61 2.20
CA ASP A 46 -2.16 -2.71 2.03
C ASP A 46 -3.42 -3.48 1.60
N VAL A 47 -3.30 -4.39 0.63
CA VAL A 47 -4.42 -5.23 0.19
C VAL A 47 -4.92 -6.13 1.31
N LEU A 48 -4.02 -6.78 2.05
CA LEU A 48 -4.37 -7.61 3.21
C LEU A 48 -5.08 -6.79 4.30
N GLY A 49 -4.59 -5.59 4.60
CA GLY A 49 -5.23 -4.69 5.55
C GLY A 49 -6.64 -4.32 5.13
N ARG A 50 -6.85 -3.93 3.87
CA ARG A 50 -8.18 -3.59 3.35
C ARG A 50 -9.16 -4.75 3.42
N MET A 51 -8.70 -5.98 3.14
CA MET A 51 -9.55 -7.16 3.25
C MET A 51 -9.95 -7.43 4.71
N ALA A 52 -8.99 -7.44 5.63
CA ALA A 52 -9.28 -7.64 7.05
C ALA A 52 -10.30 -6.61 7.57
N PHE A 53 -10.09 -5.32 7.29
CA PHE A 53 -11.00 -4.28 7.75
C PHE A 53 -12.35 -4.28 7.02
N ALA A 54 -12.42 -4.75 5.77
CA ALA A 54 -13.68 -4.94 5.07
C ALA A 54 -14.51 -6.05 5.73
N GLU A 55 -13.90 -7.21 5.99
CA GLU A 55 -14.55 -8.32 6.69
C GLU A 55 -15.06 -7.90 8.08
N GLU A 56 -14.26 -7.13 8.82
CA GLU A 56 -14.65 -6.58 10.13
C GLU A 56 -15.84 -5.61 10.03
N ALA A 57 -15.88 -4.76 8.99
CA ALA A 57 -17.00 -3.85 8.76
C ALA A 57 -18.28 -4.63 8.45
N GLU A 58 -18.20 -5.67 7.63
CA GLU A 58 -19.33 -6.52 7.25
C GLU A 58 -19.88 -7.32 8.44
N VAL A 59 -19.00 -7.87 9.30
CA VAL A 59 -19.40 -8.56 10.53
C VAL A 59 -20.07 -7.61 11.51
N ARG A 60 -19.52 -6.39 11.68
CA ARG A 60 -20.13 -5.36 12.56
C ARG A 60 -21.49 -4.90 12.03
N GLU A 61 -21.62 -4.76 10.72
CA GLU A 61 -22.87 -4.36 10.08
C GLU A 61 -23.93 -5.45 10.19
N ALA A 62 -23.57 -6.73 9.98
CA ALA A 62 -24.45 -7.87 10.18
C ALA A 62 -24.89 -8.02 11.66
N ALA A 63 -23.99 -7.75 12.61
CA ALA A 63 -24.32 -7.74 14.04
C ALA A 63 -25.21 -6.54 14.45
N SER A 64 -25.17 -5.45 13.67
CA SER A 64 -26.01 -4.26 13.87
C SER A 64 -27.35 -4.35 13.12
N ALA A 65 -27.53 -5.35 12.24
CA ALA A 65 -28.79 -5.57 11.55
C ALA A 65 -29.86 -6.07 12.55
N PRO A 66 -31.10 -5.55 12.49
CA PRO A 66 -32.18 -6.09 13.31
C PRO A 66 -32.41 -7.56 12.94
N TRP A 67 -32.28 -8.45 13.93
CA TRP A 67 -32.56 -9.88 13.78
C TRP A 67 -33.90 -10.12 13.03
N PRO A 68 -33.96 -11.05 12.07
CA PRO A 68 -35.25 -11.47 11.52
C PRO A 68 -36.05 -12.14 12.65
N GLN A 69 -37.22 -11.57 12.94
CA GLN A 69 -38.18 -12.14 13.89
C GLN A 69 -38.71 -13.47 13.28
N PRO A 70 -38.73 -14.58 14.04
CA PRO A 70 -39.27 -15.86 13.56
C PRO A 70 -40.76 -15.80 13.23
#